data_AF-A0A2U0TIE7-F1
#
_entry.id   AF-A0A2U0TIE7-F1
#
_cell.length_a   1.000
_cell.length_b   1.000
_cell.length_c   1.000
_cell.angle_alpha   90.00
_cell.angle_beta   90.00
_cell.angle_gamma   90.00
#
_symmetry.space_group_name_H-M   'P 1'
#
loop_
_entity.id
_entity.type
_entity.pdbx_description
1 polymer ?
#
loop_
_entity_poly.entity_id
_entity_poly.type
_entity_poly.pdbx_seq_one_letter_code
_entity_poly.pdbx_strand_id
1 'polypeptide(L)'
;MNTTAIRKPTSFRLPQDLLEALKERAKASNRSLNNYVESALLQLVYHEPNETTIEAMNEALSGKELETLDMANFKDFVKSL
;
A
#
# COMPACT_ATOMS: atom_id res chain seq x y z
N MET A 1 13.92 5.53 -11.43
CA MET A 1 13.36 5.22 -12.75
C MET A 1 12.18 6.16 -13.01
N ASN A 2 12.30 7.11 -13.93
CA ASN A 2 11.18 7.95 -14.35
C ASN A 2 10.42 7.24 -15.48
N THR A 3 9.51 6.35 -15.10
CA THR A 3 8.50 5.83 -16.04
C THR A 3 7.38 6.85 -16.11
N THR A 4 7.40 7.71 -17.12
CA THR A 4 6.30 8.64 -17.38
C THR A 4 5.10 7.81 -17.86
N ALA A 5 4.26 7.36 -16.92
CA ALA A 5 3.02 6.65 -17.24
C ALA A 5 2.11 7.56 -18.08
N ILE A 6 1.53 7.00 -19.14
CA ILE A 6 0.58 7.71 -20.00
C ILE A 6 -0.70 7.94 -19.19
N ARG A 7 -1.03 9.20 -18.91
CA ARG A 7 -2.25 9.58 -18.19
C ARG A 7 -3.32 10.02 -19.19
N LYS A 8 -4.52 9.46 -19.07
CA LYS A 8 -5.70 9.90 -19.83
C LYS A 8 -6.61 10.72 -18.91
N PRO A 9 -7.08 11.91 -19.33
CA PRO A 9 -8.00 12.70 -18.52
C PRO A 9 -9.34 11.97 -18.38
N THR A 10 -9.90 12.03 -17.17
CA THR A 10 -11.22 11.48 -16.84
C THR A 10 -11.88 12.41 -15.83
N SER A 11 -13.19 12.60 -15.95
CA SER A 11 -13.96 13.48 -15.07
C SER A 11 -14.96 12.65 -14.28
N PHE A 12 -15.00 12.88 -12.96
CA PHE A 12 -15.96 12.27 -12.05
C PHE A 12 -16.87 13.35 -11.48
N ARG A 13 -18.16 13.05 -11.36
CA ARG A 13 -19.07 13.84 -10.53
C ARG A 13 -19.08 13.23 -9.14
N LEU A 14 -18.52 13.94 -8.17
CA LEU A 14 -18.48 13.54 -6.78
C LEU A 14 -19.46 14.38 -5.96
N PRO A 15 -20.07 13.82 -4.91
CA PRO A 15 -20.73 14.60 -3.88
C PRO A 15 -19.81 15.72 -3.34
N GLN A 16 -20.39 16.87 -3.00
CA GLN A 16 -19.63 18.06 -2.59
C GLN A 16 -18.81 17.80 -1.32
N ASP A 17 -19.44 17.17 -0.32
CA ASP A 17 -18.83 16.77 0.95
C ASP A 17 -17.64 15.83 0.75
N LEU A 18 -17.76 14.86 -0.17
CA LEU A 18 -16.65 13.98 -0.53
C LEU A 18 -15.51 14.77 -1.17
N LEU A 19 -15.80 15.70 -2.08
CA LEU A 19 -14.76 16.50 -2.74
C LEU A 19 -14.01 17.39 -1.73
N GLU A 20 -14.70 17.98 -0.77
CA GLU A 20 -14.11 18.75 0.33
C GLU A 20 -13.20 17.88 1.20
N ALA A 21 -13.70 16.72 1.63
CA ALA A 21 -12.97 15.75 2.43
C ALA A 21 -11.70 15.22 1.73
N LEU A 22 -11.73 15.03 0.41
CA LEU A 22 -10.58 14.65 -0.41
C LEU A 22 -9.54 15.77 -0.50
N LYS A 23 -9.98 17.02 -0.64
CA LYS A 23 -9.07 18.19 -0.69
C LYS A 23 -8.33 18.39 0.63
N GLU A 24 -9.02 18.25 1.76
CA GLU A 24 -8.40 18.35 3.09
C GLU A 24 -7.33 17.28 3.29
N ARG A 25 -7.63 16.03 2.96
CA ARG A 25 -6.68 14.91 3.08
C ARG A 25 -5.49 15.06 2.12
N ALA A 26 -5.74 15.52 0.89
CA ALA A 26 -4.67 15.79 -0.07
C ALA A 26 -3.71 16.87 0.47
N LYS A 27 -4.26 17.95 1.04
CA LYS A 27 -3.49 19.02 1.68
C LYS A 27 -2.70 18.53 2.90
N ALA A 28 -3.34 17.76 3.78
CA ALA A 28 -2.68 17.16 4.95
C ALA A 28 -1.52 16.22 4.55
N SER A 29 -1.61 15.61 3.37
CA SER A 29 -0.57 14.72 2.82
C SER A 29 0.48 15.44 1.96
N ASN A 30 0.42 16.77 1.83
CA ASN A 30 1.25 17.58 0.93
C ASN A 30 1.22 17.09 -0.54
N ARG A 31 0.04 16.69 -1.02
CA ARG A 31 -0.17 16.18 -2.39
C ARG A 31 -1.21 17.01 -3.14
N SER A 32 -1.11 17.03 -4.47
CA SER A 32 -2.21 17.54 -5.29
C SER A 32 -3.43 16.63 -5.17
N LEU A 33 -4.64 17.18 -5.37
CA LEU A 33 -5.88 16.40 -5.34
C LEU A 33 -5.82 15.21 -6.31
N ASN A 34 -5.34 15.44 -7.54
CA ASN A 34 -5.21 14.38 -8.54
C ASN A 34 -4.26 13.27 -8.08
N ASN A 35 -3.09 13.62 -7.54
CA ASN A 35 -2.13 12.60 -7.07
C ASN A 35 -2.68 11.82 -5.87
N TYR A 36 -3.40 12.50 -4.97
CA TYR A 36 -4.05 11.86 -3.83
C TYR A 36 -5.12 10.87 -4.27
N VAL A 37 -6.02 11.29 -5.18
CA VAL A 37 -7.09 10.44 -5.71
C VAL A 37 -6.52 9.28 -6.52
N GLU A 38 -5.52 9.51 -7.37
CA GLU A 38 -4.81 8.45 -8.11
C GLU A 38 -4.26 7.39 -7.15
N SER A 39 -3.56 7.81 -6.08
CA SER A 39 -3.01 6.88 -5.09
C SER A 39 -4.09 6.06 -4.38
N ALA A 40 -5.20 6.71 -4.01
CA ALA A 40 -6.32 6.04 -3.36
C ALA A 40 -7.01 5.02 -4.29
N LEU A 41 -7.21 5.37 -5.56
CA LEU A 41 -7.77 4.47 -6.55
C LEU A 41 -6.82 3.30 -6.86
N LEU A 42 -5.51 3.56 -6.93
CA LEU A 42 -4.51 2.51 -7.10
C LEU A 42 -4.55 1.52 -5.93
N GLN A 43 -4.62 2.00 -4.69
CA GLN A 43 -4.74 1.13 -3.52
C GLN A 43 -6.04 0.31 -3.54
N LEU A 44 -7.15 0.90 -3.99
CA LEU A 44 -8.42 0.21 -4.09
C LEU A 44 -8.43 -0.88 -5.18
N VAL A 45 -7.89 -0.56 -6.36
CA VAL A 45 -7.94 -1.44 -7.54
C VAL A 45 -6.83 -2.49 -7.51
N TYR A 46 -5.64 -2.13 -7.03
CA TYR A 46 -4.45 -2.98 -7.00
C TYR A 46 -4.09 -3.36 -5.56
N HIS A 47 -5.07 -3.82 -4.78
CA HIS A 47 -4.83 -4.39 -3.45
C HIS A 47 -4.32 -5.85 -3.53
N GLU A 48 -4.16 -6.43 -4.72
CA GLU A 48 -3.58 -7.78 -4.80
C GLU A 48 -2.08 -7.73 -4.44
N PRO A 49 -1.62 -8.57 -3.49
CA PRO A 49 -0.20 -8.70 -3.23
C PRO A 49 0.53 -9.08 -4.53
N ASN A 50 1.72 -8.53 -4.76
CA ASN A 50 2.51 -8.93 -5.93
C ASN A 50 2.93 -10.42 -5.84
N GLU A 51 3.39 -10.99 -6.95
CA GLU A 51 3.77 -12.43 -7.02
C GLU A 51 4.71 -12.83 -5.88
N THR A 52 5.75 -12.03 -5.62
CA THR A 52 6.69 -12.28 -4.50
C THR A 52 6.01 -12.32 -3.14
N THR A 53 5.03 -11.44 -2.89
CA THR A 53 4.29 -11.42 -1.63
C THR A 53 3.37 -12.64 -1.51
N ILE A 54 2.73 -13.04 -2.61
CA ILE A 54 1.89 -14.24 -2.66
C ILE A 54 2.74 -15.49 -2.40
N GLU A 55 3.91 -15.60 -3.01
CA GLU A 55 4.85 -16.70 -2.79
C GLU A 55 5.28 -16.80 -1.33
N ALA A 56 5.70 -15.69 -0.71
CA ALA A 56 6.08 -15.66 0.70
C ALA A 56 4.91 -16.06 1.63
N MET A 57 3.68 -15.63 1.32
CA MET A 57 2.48 -16.06 2.05
C MET A 57 2.25 -17.56 1.92
N ASN A 58 2.37 -18.12 0.72
CA ASN A 58 2.21 -19.56 0.49
C ASN A 58 3.30 -20.39 1.17
N GLU A 59 4.55 -19.91 1.17
CA GLU A 59 5.66 -20.52 1.88
C GLU A 59 5.39 -20.58 3.38
N ALA A 60 5.00 -19.46 3.98
CA ALA A 60 4.65 -19.39 5.41
C ALA A 60 3.48 -20.32 5.76
N LEU A 61 2.44 -20.38 4.91
CA LEU A 61 1.31 -21.29 5.08
C LEU A 61 1.71 -22.77 4.94
N SER A 62 2.73 -23.08 4.13
CA SER A 62 3.20 -24.46 3.94
C SER A 62 3.86 -25.05 5.19
N GLY A 63 4.31 -24.19 6.12
CA GLY A 63 4.94 -24.59 7.37
C GLY A 63 6.34 -25.22 7.23
N LYS A 64 6.93 -25.20 6.02
CA LYS A 64 8.19 -25.91 5.73
C LYS A 64 9.43 -25.20 6.26
N GLU A 65 9.51 -23.89 6.09
CA GLU A 65 10.68 -23.06 6.43
C GLU A 65 10.43 -22.20 7.69
N LEU A 66 9.55 -22.66 8.60
CA LEU A 66 9.23 -21.91 9.82
C LEU A 66 10.27 -22.19 10.92
N GLU A 67 10.73 -21.11 11.56
CA GLU A 67 11.57 -21.18 12.76
C GLU A 67 10.75 -20.94 14.03
N THR A 68 11.20 -21.49 15.17
CA THR A 68 10.59 -21.23 16.47
C THR A 68 11.16 -19.95 17.08
N LEU A 69 10.29 -18.98 17.35
CA LEU A 69 10.68 -17.73 18.01
C LEU A 69 10.84 -17.92 19.52
N ASP A 70 12.06 -17.72 20.02
CA ASP A 70 12.34 -17.69 21.45
C ASP A 70 11.93 -16.33 22.06
N MET A 71 10.81 -16.33 22.78
CA MET A 71 10.27 -15.14 23.44
C MET A 71 11.12 -14.67 24.63
N ALA A 72 11.93 -15.54 25.25
CA ALA A 72 12.80 -15.15 26.36
C ALA A 72 13.98 -14.28 25.88
N ASN A 73 14.44 -14.53 24.64
CA ASN A 73 15.57 -13.84 24.01
C ASN A 73 15.14 -12.94 22.83
N PHE A 74 13.89 -12.49 22.81
CA PHE A 74 13.31 -11.70 21.71
C PHE A 74 14.14 -10.47 21.32
N LYS A 75 14.79 -9.80 22.29
CA LYS A 75 15.64 -8.64 22.00
C LYS A 75 16.84 -8.98 21.13
N ASP A 76 17.40 -10.18 21.26
CA ASP A 76 18.55 -10.59 20.48
C ASP A 76 18.15 -11.01 19.07
N PHE A 77 16.97 -11.63 18.92
CA PHE A 77 16.35 -11.85 17.61
C PHE A 77 16.13 -10.53 16.85
N VAL A 78 15.55 -9.51 17.50
CA VAL A 78 15.33 -8.20 16.85
C VAL A 78 16.66 -7.54 16.45
N LYS A 79 17.75 -7.76 17.19
CA LYS A 79 19.09 -7.26 16.80
C LYS A 79 19.68 -7.99 15.59
N SER A 80 19.24 -9.21 15.30
CA SER A 80 19.75 -10.02 14.19
C SER A 80 19.00 -9.83 12.87
N LEU A 81 17.83 -9.18 12.90
CA LEU A 81 17.07 -8.76 11.71
C LEU A 81 17.72 -7.54 11.03
#